data_AF-A0A0U1HQY9-F1
#
_entry.id   AF-A0A0U1HQY9-F1
#
_cell.length_a   1.000
_cell.length_b   1.000
_cell.length_c   1.000
_cell.angle_alpha   90.00
_cell.angle_beta   90.00
_cell.angle_gamma   90.00
#
_symmetry.space_group_name_H-M   'P 1'
#
loop_
_entity.id
_entity.type
_entity.pdbx_description
1 polymer ?
#
loop_
_entity_poly.entity_id
_entity_poly.type
_entity_poly.pdbx_seq_one_letter_code
_entity_poly.pdbx_strand_id
1 'polypeptide(L)'
;MMQWKQLSGAPSDFIGAPLWAKRLCIQRGTGQKLWWDGMHKYQDKEQLLPAFSSDFDERVDTVSERRLVPAGAAEAVEKWKQQ
;
A
#
# COMPACT_ATOMS: atom_id res chain seq x y z
N MET A 1 1.90 16.05 -12.26
CA MET A 1 2.53 15.50 -11.05
C MET A 1 1.68 14.36 -10.52
N MET A 2 2.29 13.28 -9.99
CA MET A 2 1.55 12.21 -9.32
C MET A 2 1.51 12.49 -7.81
N GLN A 3 0.44 12.08 -7.14
CA GLN A 3 0.31 12.16 -5.69
C GLN A 3 -0.20 10.84 -5.11
N TRP A 4 0.19 10.55 -3.87
CA TRP A 4 -0.34 9.42 -3.12
C TRP A 4 -1.72 9.77 -2.57
N LYS A 5 -2.70 8.93 -2.91
CA LYS A 5 -4.05 8.98 -2.32
C LYS A 5 -4.24 7.75 -1.44
N GLN A 6 -4.54 8.00 -0.16
CA GLN A 6 -4.91 6.93 0.77
C GLN A 6 -6.27 6.34 0.36
N LEU A 7 -6.38 5.02 0.36
CA LEU A 7 -7.60 4.28 0.07
C LEU A 7 -8.21 3.64 1.34
N SER A 8 -7.37 3.19 2.26
CA SER A 8 -7.76 2.63 3.56
C SER A 8 -6.65 2.80 4.60
N GLY A 9 -6.94 2.68 5.90
CA GLY A 9 -5.95 2.87 6.97
C GLY A 9 -5.56 4.34 7.18
N ALA A 10 -4.48 4.58 7.93
CA ALA A 10 -4.01 5.91 8.27
C ALA A 10 -2.81 6.35 7.42
N PRO A 11 -2.69 7.65 7.07
CA PRO A 11 -1.49 8.17 6.39
C PRO A 11 -0.19 7.88 7.16
N SER A 12 -0.27 7.82 8.49
CA SER A 12 0.86 7.48 9.37
C SER A 12 1.41 6.07 9.15
N ASP A 13 0.60 5.14 8.62
CA ASP A 13 1.02 3.77 8.35
C ASP A 13 2.12 3.72 7.30
N PHE A 14 2.21 4.74 6.44
CA PHE A 14 3.22 4.83 5.38
C PHE A 14 4.42 5.72 5.74
N ILE A 15 4.54 6.17 6.99
CA ILE A 15 5.73 6.91 7.44
C ILE A 15 6.95 5.98 7.37
N GLY A 16 7.94 6.39 6.57
CA GLY A 16 9.15 5.60 6.35
C GLY A 16 8.93 4.32 5.53
N ALA A 17 7.80 4.20 4.83
CA ALA A 17 7.56 3.14 3.87
C ALA A 17 8.42 3.32 2.61
N PRO A 18 8.75 2.23 1.89
CA PRO A 18 9.34 2.33 0.57
C PRO A 18 8.49 3.19 -0.37
N LEU A 19 9.13 3.94 -1.27
CA LEU A 19 8.42 4.83 -2.20
C LEU A 19 7.49 4.06 -3.14
N TRP A 20 7.79 2.80 -3.45
CA TRP A 20 6.96 1.96 -4.33
C TRP A 20 5.79 1.29 -3.59
N ALA A 21 5.77 1.30 -2.26
CA ALA A 21 4.80 0.54 -1.48
C ALA A 21 3.37 1.07 -1.66
N LYS A 22 2.45 0.19 -2.05
CA LYS A 22 1.03 0.49 -2.26
C LYS A 22 0.15 -0.06 -1.14
N ARG A 23 0.54 -1.17 -0.50
CA ARG A 23 -0.14 -1.69 0.70
C ARG A 23 0.86 -1.96 1.81
N LEU A 24 0.42 -1.71 3.04
CA LEU A 24 0.99 -2.28 4.25
C LEU A 24 0.19 -3.53 4.60
N CYS A 25 0.88 -4.65 4.77
CA CYS A 25 0.30 -5.92 5.13
C CYS A 25 0.98 -6.49 6.38
N ILE A 26 0.25 -7.29 7.12
CA ILE A 26 0.76 -8.08 8.25
C ILE A 26 0.67 -9.56 7.90
N GLN A 27 1.77 -10.28 7.99
CA GLN A 27 1.78 -11.72 7.80
C GLN A 27 1.11 -12.42 8.99
N ARG A 28 0.12 -13.25 8.70
CA ARG A 28 -0.57 -14.10 9.68
C ARG A 28 0.42 -15.09 10.30
N GLY A 29 0.29 -15.32 11.60
CA GLY A 29 1.17 -16.20 12.37
C GLY A 29 2.47 -15.56 12.84
N THR A 30 3.12 -14.72 12.04
CA THR A 30 4.38 -14.05 12.43
C THR A 30 4.17 -12.62 12.92
N GLY A 31 3.09 -11.95 12.50
CA GLY A 31 2.87 -10.53 12.75
C GLY A 31 3.83 -9.60 11.98
N GLN A 32 4.62 -10.15 11.05
CA GLN A 32 5.63 -9.39 10.33
C GLN A 32 4.99 -8.36 9.39
N LYS A 33 5.53 -7.13 9.40
CA LYS A 33 5.16 -6.08 8.45
C LYS A 33 5.80 -6.33 7.09
N LEU A 34 4.97 -6.32 6.06
CA LEU A 34 5.36 -6.46 4.66
C LEU A 34 4.73 -5.37 3.81
N TRP A 35 5.42 -4.99 2.74
CA TRP A 35 4.98 -3.99 1.78
C TRP A 35 4.66 -4.66 0.45
N TRP A 36 3.53 -4.26 -0.15
CA TRP A 36 3.12 -4.75 -1.46
C TRP A 36 3.34 -3.70 -2.55
N ASP A 37 3.90 -4.10 -3.68
CA ASP A 37 4.30 -3.21 -4.78
C ASP A 37 3.22 -2.93 -5.84
N GLY A 38 2.12 -3.68 -5.83
CA GLY A 38 1.11 -3.62 -6.89
C GLY A 38 1.12 -4.76 -7.89
N MET A 39 2.12 -5.62 -7.85
CA MET A 39 2.41 -6.65 -8.86
C MET A 39 2.60 -8.01 -8.20
N HIS A 40 1.87 -8.28 -7.12
CA HIS A 40 1.91 -9.53 -6.36
C HIS A 40 3.25 -9.83 -5.69
N LYS A 41 4.03 -8.80 -5.31
CA LYS A 41 5.25 -8.97 -4.53
C LYS A 41 5.08 -8.37 -3.14
N TYR A 42 5.33 -9.17 -2.12
CA TYR A 42 5.43 -8.75 -0.73
C TYR A 42 6.89 -8.75 -0.29
N GLN A 43 7.33 -7.65 0.31
CA GLN A 43 8.72 -7.54 0.76
C GLN A 43 8.82 -6.73 2.04
N ASP A 44 9.78 -7.08 2.89
CA ASP A 44 10.12 -6.26 4.04
C ASP A 44 10.74 -4.93 3.61
N LYS A 45 10.77 -3.95 4.52
CA LYS A 45 11.28 -2.61 4.21
C LYS A 45 12.75 -2.63 3.77
N GLU A 46 13.55 -3.50 4.39
CA GLU A 46 15.00 -3.56 4.20
C GLU A 46 15.38 -4.47 3.03
N GLN A 47 14.39 -5.14 2.41
CA GLN A 47 14.57 -6.11 1.33
C GLN A 47 15.49 -7.27 1.72
N LEU A 48 15.54 -7.61 3.01
CA LEU A 48 16.37 -8.67 3.54
C LEU A 48 15.79 -10.05 3.25
N LEU A 49 14.48 -10.13 3.05
CA LEU A 49 13.78 -11.37 2.74
C LEU A 49 13.48 -11.46 1.24
N PRO A 50 13.48 -12.69 0.68
CA PRO A 50 12.98 -12.91 -0.67
C PRO A 50 11.54 -12.40 -0.79
N ALA A 51 11.23 -11.75 -1.91
CA ALA A 51 9.88 -11.30 -2.16
C ALA A 51 8.92 -12.51 -2.26
N PHE A 52 7.81 -12.47 -1.53
CA PHE A 52 6.76 -13.47 -1.64
C PHE A 52 5.81 -13.15 -2.81
N SER A 53 5.33 -14.18 -3.51
CA SER A 53 4.45 -14.06 -4.69
C SER A 53 2.94 -14.08 -4.35
N SER A 54 2.07 -14.14 -5.36
CA SER A 54 0.60 -14.08 -5.27
C SER A 54 -0.05 -15.05 -4.29
N ASP A 55 0.49 -16.25 -4.12
CA ASP A 55 -0.04 -17.28 -3.20
C ASP A 55 0.06 -16.86 -1.73
N PHE A 56 0.75 -15.75 -1.48
CA PHE A 56 0.92 -15.15 -0.18
C PHE A 56 -0.25 -14.25 0.24
N ASP A 57 -1.17 -13.90 -0.68
CA ASP A 57 -2.36 -13.09 -0.39
C ASP A 57 -3.21 -13.71 0.72
N GLU A 58 -3.34 -15.05 0.75
CA GLU A 58 -4.09 -15.78 1.79
C GLU A 58 -3.40 -15.77 3.17
N ARG A 59 -2.13 -15.38 3.22
CA ARG A 59 -1.29 -15.40 4.43
C ARG A 59 -1.09 -14.02 5.04
N VAL A 60 -1.67 -12.98 4.45
CA VAL A 60 -1.51 -11.62 4.93
C VAL A 60 -2.86 -10.94 5.14
N ASP A 61 -2.88 -10.01 6.09
CA ASP A 61 -3.97 -9.07 6.27
C ASP A 61 -3.52 -7.69 5.78
N THR A 62 -4.30 -7.08 4.87
CA THR A 62 -4.04 -5.71 4.43
C THR A 62 -4.49 -4.74 5.52
N VAL A 63 -3.56 -3.92 6.01
CA VAL A 63 -3.82 -2.92 7.06
C VAL A 63 -4.11 -1.56 6.45
N SER A 64 -3.37 -1.20 5.40
CA SER A 64 -3.40 0.15 4.83
C SER A 64 -3.13 0.08 3.34
N GLU A 65 -3.83 0.89 2.54
CA GLU A 65 -3.68 0.93 1.09
C GLU A 65 -3.62 2.37 0.59
N ARG A 66 -2.75 2.61 -0.40
CA ARG A 66 -2.64 3.88 -1.13
C ARG A 66 -2.38 3.64 -2.61
N ARG A 67 -2.73 4.62 -3.43
CA ARG A 67 -2.53 4.60 -4.89
C ARG A 67 -1.89 5.89 -5.37
N LEU A 68 -1.01 5.80 -6.37
CA LEU A 68 -0.57 6.96 -7.14
C LEU A 68 -1.68 7.38 -8.10
N VAL A 69 -2.12 8.63 -7.96
CA VAL A 69 -3.09 9.25 -8.85
C VAL A 69 -2.52 10.52 -9.48
N PRO A 70 -2.92 10.90 -10.70
CA PRO A 70 -2.60 12.21 -11.24
C PRO A 70 -3.11 13.31 -10.31
N ALA A 71 -2.33 14.37 -10.11
CA ALA A 71 -2.68 15.45 -9.20
C ALA A 71 -4.07 16.04 -9.51
N GLY A 72 -4.37 16.33 -10.77
CA GLY A 72 -5.67 16.87 -11.19
C GLY A 72 -6.83 15.87 -11.17
N ALA A 73 -6.58 14.56 -11.03
CA ALA A 73 -7.64 13.55 -10.90
C ALA A 73 -8.19 13.46 -9.46
N ALA A 74 -7.40 13.85 -8.46
CA ALA A 74 -7.88 13.90 -7.07
C ALA A 74 -8.91 15.02 -6.88
N GLU A 75 -8.67 16.20 -7.49
CA GLU A 75 -9.57 17.36 -7.45
C GLU A 75 -10.92 17.07 -8.12
N ALA A 76 -10.93 16.29 -9.21
CA ALA A 76 -12.15 15.91 -9.90
C ALA A 76 -13.07 15.03 -9.04
N VAL A 77 -12.51 14.09 -8.26
CA VAL A 77 -13.30 13.19 -7.41
C VAL A 77 -13.87 13.90 -6.18
N GLU A 78 -13.15 14.87 -5.60
CA GLU A 78 -13.71 15.68 -4.51
C GLU A 78 -14.86 16.58 -4.97
N LYS A 79 -14.75 17.20 -6.15
CA LYS A 79 -15.83 18.02 -6.72
C LYS A 79 -17.12 17.24 -6.97
N TRP A 80 -17.02 15.98 -7.39
CA TRP A 80 -18.19 15.12 -7.63
C TRP A 80 -18.90 14.66 -6.35
N LYS A 81 -18.21 14.61 -5.20
CA LYS A 81 -18.84 14.24 -3.91
C LYS A 81 -19.57 15.41 -3.25
N GLN A 82 -19.39 16.64 -3.73
CA GLN A 82 -19.99 17.86 -3.17
C GLN A 82 -21.22 18.36 -3.96
N GLN A 83 -21.65 17.64 -5.00
CA GLN A 83 -22.92 17.86 -5.71
C GLN A 83 -23.98 16.87 -5.23
#